data_AF-A0A2P2LN62-F1
#
_entry.id   AF-A0A2P2LN62-F1
#
_cell.length_a   1.000
_cell.length_b   1.000
_cell.length_c   1.000
_cell.angle_alpha   90.00
_cell.angle_beta   90.00
_cell.angle_gamma   90.00
#
_symmetry.space_group_name_H-M   'P 1'
#
loop_
_entity.id
_entity.type
_entity.pdbx_description
1 polymer ?
#
loop_
_entity_poly.entity_id
_entity_poly.type
_entity_poly.pdbx_seq_one_letter_code
_entity_poly.pdbx_strand_id
1 'polypeptide(L)'
;MGNVRRARELFDAATVADKRHVAAWHGWAVLELKQSNVNKARQLLAKGLKFCGGNEYIYQTLALLETRAQRYDQARQLFRQAVKCNPKSCASWLAWAQLEVQQGNNMAARQLFEKAVQASPKNRFAWHVWGVFEANLGNVQKARKLLKIGHALNPRDPVLLQSLALLEYKHSTANLARVLFKKASTLDPRHQPVWIAWGWVEWKEGNISTARELYQKALSIDSATESAARCLQAWGVLEQRVGNLSAARRLFRSSLNVNSQSYVTWMTWAQLEEDQGNSIRAEEIRNLYFQQRTEVVDDASWVTGFLDIIDPALDSIKRLLNLEQDPYIKTRESIKNKSGDSESNIDEKLIGPSSSHYDGNAKEFGSEFDVDSFVKERLSLDANRIDVQLEISGSPAPWRARLPRNIWMPERRQATTFPKSGI
;
A
#
# COMPACT_ATOMS: atom_id res chain seq x y z
N MET A 1 -0.79 14.80 22.75
CA MET A 1 -1.66 13.64 23.08
C MET A 1 -0.78 12.58 23.76
N GLY A 2 -1.27 11.79 24.72
CA GLY A 2 -0.41 10.76 25.34
C GLY A 2 -0.92 10.12 26.64
N ASN A 3 -1.86 10.73 27.38
CA ASN A 3 -2.38 10.12 28.60
C ASN A 3 -3.38 8.98 28.29
N VAL A 4 -2.82 7.79 28.07
CA VAL A 4 -3.51 6.51 27.89
C VAL A 4 -4.50 6.20 29.02
N ARG A 5 -4.16 6.50 30.28
CA ARG A 5 -5.00 6.20 31.45
C ARG A 5 -6.29 7.02 31.40
N ARG A 6 -6.14 8.34 31.22
CA ARG A 6 -7.27 9.26 31.02
C ARG A 6 -8.10 8.92 29.79
N ALA A 7 -7.49 8.44 28.72
CA ALA A 7 -8.24 7.98 27.54
C ALA A 7 -9.09 6.74 27.83
N ARG A 8 -8.60 5.77 28.62
CA ARG A 8 -9.38 4.62 29.09
C ARG A 8 -10.54 5.05 29.98
N GLU A 9 -10.31 5.95 30.93
CA GLU A 9 -11.35 6.50 31.82
C GLU A 9 -12.48 7.19 31.03
N LEU A 10 -12.13 7.98 30.01
CA LEU A 10 -13.09 8.63 29.13
C LEU A 10 -13.88 7.64 28.27
N PHE A 11 -13.24 6.59 27.75
CA PHE A 11 -13.95 5.54 27.02
C PHE A 11 -14.87 4.71 27.91
N ASP A 12 -14.43 4.36 29.13
CA ASP A 12 -15.26 3.65 30.11
C ASP A 12 -16.50 4.47 30.45
N ALA A 13 -16.32 5.75 30.85
CA ALA A 13 -17.41 6.68 31.12
C ALA A 13 -18.37 6.84 29.92
N ALA A 14 -17.85 6.92 28.68
CA ALA A 14 -18.67 6.99 27.49
C ALA A 14 -19.51 5.70 27.26
N THR A 15 -18.93 4.51 27.48
CA THR A 15 -19.67 3.23 27.36
C THR A 15 -20.65 2.98 28.51
N VAL A 16 -20.42 3.58 29.69
CA VAL A 16 -21.37 3.57 30.81
C VAL A 16 -22.55 4.51 30.52
N ALA A 17 -22.28 5.69 29.98
CA ALA A 17 -23.30 6.68 29.61
C ALA A 17 -24.18 6.23 28.43
N ASP A 18 -23.60 5.71 27.35
CA ASP A 18 -24.32 5.04 26.26
C ASP A 18 -23.66 3.71 25.86
N LYS A 19 -24.27 2.62 26.33
CA LYS A 19 -23.85 1.25 26.01
C LYS A 19 -23.99 0.91 24.53
N ARG A 20 -24.84 1.62 23.77
CA ARG A 20 -25.06 1.42 22.33
C ARG A 20 -24.11 2.27 21.46
N HIS A 21 -23.22 3.07 22.06
CA HIS A 21 -22.31 3.93 21.32
C HIS A 21 -21.15 3.14 20.68
N VAL A 22 -21.40 2.63 19.46
CA VAL A 22 -20.45 1.87 18.63
C VAL A 22 -19.05 2.49 18.61
N ALA A 23 -18.96 3.81 18.44
CA ALA A 23 -17.68 4.50 18.29
C ALA A 23 -16.84 4.53 19.58
N ALA A 24 -17.44 4.51 20.78
CA ALA A 24 -16.67 4.36 22.02
C ALA A 24 -16.11 2.94 22.15
N TRP A 25 -16.92 1.90 21.91
CA TRP A 25 -16.43 0.51 21.95
C TRP A 25 -15.33 0.24 20.92
N HIS A 26 -15.51 0.73 19.69
CA HIS A 26 -14.54 0.59 18.62
C HIS A 26 -13.27 1.42 18.91
N GLY A 27 -13.41 2.69 19.28
CA GLY A 27 -12.29 3.57 19.60
C GLY A 27 -11.46 3.10 20.79
N TRP A 28 -12.11 2.58 21.84
CA TRP A 28 -11.44 1.98 22.98
C TRP A 28 -10.67 0.71 22.58
N ALA A 29 -11.28 -0.18 21.81
CA ALA A 29 -10.58 -1.34 21.29
C ALA A 29 -9.37 -0.96 20.44
N VAL A 30 -9.49 0.03 19.55
CA VAL A 30 -8.37 0.55 18.75
C VAL A 30 -7.26 1.17 19.63
N LEU A 31 -7.61 1.85 20.73
CA LEU A 31 -6.64 2.34 21.71
C LEU A 31 -5.88 1.21 22.41
N GLU A 32 -6.55 0.11 22.76
CA GLU A 32 -5.92 -1.07 23.37
C GLU A 32 -5.08 -1.86 22.35
N LEU A 33 -5.52 -1.92 21.08
CA LEU A 33 -4.73 -2.50 19.98
C LEU A 33 -3.40 -1.77 19.76
N LYS A 34 -3.39 -0.43 19.86
CA LYS A 34 -2.17 0.39 19.79
C LYS A 34 -1.21 0.19 20.97
N GLN A 35 -1.65 -0.46 22.04
CA GLN A 35 -0.86 -0.78 23.23
C GLN A 35 -0.62 -2.28 23.37
N SER A 36 -0.68 -3.04 22.27
CA SER A 36 -0.45 -4.49 22.26
C SER A 36 -1.43 -5.33 23.13
N ASN A 37 -2.50 -4.73 23.66
CA ASN A 37 -3.48 -5.38 24.54
C ASN A 37 -4.54 -6.16 23.74
N VAL A 38 -4.09 -7.10 22.89
CA VAL A 38 -4.89 -7.90 21.95
C VAL A 38 -6.14 -8.50 22.60
N ASN A 39 -5.96 -9.13 23.77
CA ASN A 39 -7.01 -9.87 24.45
C ASN A 39 -8.08 -8.94 25.01
N LYS A 40 -7.69 -7.79 25.55
CA LYS A 40 -8.61 -6.77 26.05
C LYS A 40 -9.38 -6.11 24.90
N ALA A 41 -8.71 -5.79 23.79
CA ALA A 41 -9.36 -5.27 22.58
C ALA A 41 -10.42 -6.24 22.03
N ARG A 42 -10.10 -7.55 21.94
CA ARG A 42 -11.06 -8.59 21.54
C ARG A 42 -12.28 -8.64 22.46
N GLN A 43 -12.07 -8.60 23.78
CA GLN A 43 -13.17 -8.58 24.77
C GLN A 43 -14.04 -7.32 24.65
N LEU A 44 -13.43 -6.14 24.45
CA LEU A 44 -14.15 -4.87 24.26
C LEU A 44 -15.00 -4.88 22.99
N LEU A 45 -14.48 -5.36 21.86
CA LEU A 45 -15.25 -5.49 20.62
C LEU A 45 -16.40 -6.49 20.77
N ALA A 46 -16.18 -7.62 21.46
CA ALA A 46 -17.22 -8.60 21.75
C ALA A 46 -18.32 -8.05 22.69
N LYS A 47 -17.96 -7.22 23.68
CA LYS A 47 -18.94 -6.45 24.49
C LYS A 47 -19.70 -5.44 23.62
N GLY A 48 -18.99 -4.72 22.75
CA GLY A 48 -19.57 -3.77 21.80
C GLY A 48 -20.66 -4.40 20.93
N LEU A 49 -20.39 -5.56 20.32
CA LEU A 49 -21.42 -6.31 19.55
C LEU A 49 -22.64 -6.71 20.40
N LYS A 50 -22.43 -7.12 21.66
CA LYS A 50 -23.53 -7.52 22.56
C LYS A 50 -24.46 -6.34 22.92
N PHE A 51 -23.92 -5.13 23.07
CA PHE A 51 -24.72 -3.96 23.46
C PHE A 51 -25.23 -3.12 22.29
N CYS A 52 -24.43 -2.98 21.22
CA CYS A 52 -24.76 -2.14 20.06
C CYS A 52 -25.53 -2.91 18.96
N GLY A 53 -25.53 -4.24 19.00
CA GLY A 53 -25.92 -5.07 17.86
C GLY A 53 -24.81 -5.20 16.82
N GLY A 54 -25.14 -5.84 15.69
CA GLY A 54 -24.19 -6.06 14.60
C GLY A 54 -23.78 -4.77 13.90
N ASN A 55 -22.48 -4.48 13.85
CA ASN A 55 -21.93 -3.29 13.20
C ASN A 55 -20.69 -3.60 12.35
N GLU A 56 -20.61 -2.98 11.17
CA GLU A 56 -19.55 -3.20 10.18
C GLU A 56 -18.13 -2.99 10.76
N TYR A 57 -17.90 -1.88 11.48
CA TYR A 57 -16.56 -1.50 11.96
C TYR A 57 -16.06 -2.43 13.05
N ILE A 58 -16.98 -2.87 13.94
CA ILE A 58 -16.65 -3.82 15.00
C ILE A 58 -16.38 -5.21 14.41
N TYR A 59 -17.23 -5.69 13.49
CA TYR A 59 -16.99 -6.97 12.80
C TYR A 59 -15.70 -6.96 11.97
N GLN A 60 -15.43 -5.90 11.20
CA GLN A 60 -14.21 -5.75 10.40
C GLN A 60 -12.96 -5.74 11.30
N THR A 61 -13.00 -5.04 12.43
CA THR A 61 -11.86 -4.96 13.36
C THR A 61 -11.62 -6.30 14.07
N LEU A 62 -12.67 -7.02 14.45
CA LEU A 62 -12.57 -8.39 14.95
C LEU A 62 -12.03 -9.35 13.88
N ALA A 63 -12.50 -9.24 12.64
CA ALA A 63 -12.04 -10.10 11.55
C ALA A 63 -10.54 -9.92 11.30
N LEU A 64 -10.04 -8.67 11.24
CA LEU A 64 -8.61 -8.37 11.14
C LEU A 64 -7.80 -8.91 12.33
N LEU A 65 -8.37 -8.91 13.54
CA LEU A 65 -7.74 -9.46 14.74
C LEU A 65 -7.63 -10.99 14.65
N GLU A 66 -8.69 -11.69 14.23
CA GLU A 66 -8.65 -13.15 14.05
C GLU A 66 -7.79 -13.57 12.83
N THR A 67 -7.71 -12.78 11.76
CA THR A 67 -6.75 -12.96 10.66
C THR A 67 -5.31 -12.96 11.17
N ARG A 68 -4.96 -12.00 12.03
CA ARG A 68 -3.62 -11.93 12.68
C ARG A 68 -3.37 -13.10 13.63
N ALA A 69 -4.41 -13.63 14.26
CA ALA A 69 -4.37 -14.84 15.07
C ALA A 69 -4.39 -16.14 14.23
N GLN A 70 -4.27 -16.05 12.90
CA GLN A 70 -4.31 -17.15 11.94
C GLN A 70 -5.61 -17.98 11.95
N ARG A 71 -6.69 -17.43 12.50
CA ARG A 71 -8.02 -18.06 12.60
C ARG A 71 -8.89 -17.67 11.41
N TYR A 72 -8.43 -18.05 10.22
CA TYR A 72 -8.96 -17.54 8.95
C TYR A 72 -10.47 -17.80 8.76
N ASP A 73 -11.00 -18.94 9.23
CA ASP A 73 -12.43 -19.23 9.08
C ASP A 73 -13.32 -18.39 10.01
N GLN A 74 -12.83 -18.06 11.22
CA GLN A 74 -13.50 -17.11 12.10
C GLN A 74 -13.47 -15.70 11.49
N ALA A 75 -12.32 -15.30 10.92
CA ALA A 75 -12.21 -14.04 10.19
C ALA A 75 -13.17 -13.96 8.98
N ARG A 76 -13.28 -15.02 8.18
CA ARG A 76 -14.26 -15.14 7.07
C ARG A 76 -15.70 -15.00 7.56
N GLN A 77 -16.07 -15.65 8.67
CA GLN A 77 -17.40 -15.50 9.26
C GLN A 77 -17.67 -14.06 9.71
N LEU A 78 -16.70 -13.42 10.36
CA LEU A 78 -16.80 -12.03 10.82
C LEU A 78 -16.89 -11.05 9.63
N PHE A 79 -16.10 -11.23 8.57
CA PHE A 79 -16.21 -10.43 7.34
C PHE A 79 -17.57 -10.62 6.65
N ARG A 80 -18.10 -11.85 6.59
CA ARG A 80 -19.46 -12.11 6.09
C ARG A 80 -20.53 -11.36 6.89
N GLN A 81 -20.37 -11.19 8.20
CA GLN A 81 -21.28 -10.37 9.00
C GLN A 81 -21.07 -8.86 8.75
N ALA A 82 -19.82 -8.39 8.64
CA ALA A 82 -19.52 -7.00 8.33
C ALA A 82 -20.21 -6.51 7.05
N VAL A 83 -20.08 -7.29 5.95
CA VAL A 83 -20.70 -6.94 4.66
C VAL A 83 -22.22 -7.17 4.63
N LYS A 84 -22.78 -8.00 5.53
CA LYS A 84 -24.24 -8.08 5.74
C LYS A 84 -24.78 -6.85 6.47
N CYS A 85 -24.06 -6.34 7.46
CA CYS A 85 -24.42 -5.10 8.16
C CYS A 85 -24.37 -3.89 7.23
N ASN A 86 -23.35 -3.79 6.37
CA ASN A 86 -23.27 -2.74 5.36
C ASN A 86 -22.72 -3.25 4.01
N PRO A 87 -23.60 -3.66 3.08
CA PRO A 87 -23.20 -4.10 1.75
C PRO A 87 -22.49 -3.02 0.91
N LYS A 88 -22.65 -1.74 1.24
CA LYS A 88 -21.99 -0.61 0.57
C LYS A 88 -20.60 -0.30 1.13
N SER A 89 -20.17 -0.97 2.21
CA SER A 89 -18.86 -0.75 2.83
C SER A 89 -17.73 -1.35 1.99
N CYS A 90 -17.21 -0.55 1.06
CA CYS A 90 -16.04 -0.90 0.26
C CYS A 90 -14.84 -1.31 1.13
N ALA A 91 -14.63 -0.68 2.29
CA ALA A 91 -13.55 -1.02 3.21
C ALA A 91 -13.67 -2.46 3.75
N SER A 92 -14.87 -2.93 4.07
CA SER A 92 -15.08 -4.30 4.53
C SER A 92 -14.89 -5.33 3.41
N TRP A 93 -15.31 -5.03 2.17
CA TRP A 93 -15.05 -5.88 1.01
C TRP A 93 -13.54 -5.99 0.70
N LEU A 94 -12.80 -4.88 0.72
CA LEU A 94 -11.36 -4.86 0.47
C LEU A 94 -10.56 -5.59 1.56
N ALA A 95 -10.91 -5.39 2.83
CA ALA A 95 -10.26 -6.09 3.93
C ALA A 95 -10.46 -7.63 3.85
N TRP A 96 -11.64 -8.09 3.42
CA TRP A 96 -11.87 -9.52 3.17
C TRP A 96 -11.13 -10.00 1.91
N ALA A 97 -11.14 -9.23 0.82
CA ALA A 97 -10.37 -9.57 -0.39
C ALA A 97 -8.89 -9.78 -0.04
N GLN A 98 -8.30 -8.87 0.75
CA GLN A 98 -6.91 -8.92 1.19
C GLN A 98 -6.59 -10.16 2.07
N LEU A 99 -7.52 -10.61 2.92
CA LEU A 99 -7.41 -11.92 3.60
C LEU A 99 -7.33 -13.07 2.60
N GLU A 100 -8.23 -13.12 1.60
CA GLU A 100 -8.21 -14.21 0.62
C GLU A 100 -6.95 -14.15 -0.28
N VAL A 101 -6.41 -12.96 -0.59
CA VAL A 101 -5.09 -12.80 -1.23
C VAL A 101 -3.98 -13.38 -0.36
N GLN A 102 -3.97 -13.10 0.96
CA GLN A 102 -2.99 -13.66 1.90
C GLN A 102 -3.08 -15.20 1.99
N GLN A 103 -4.26 -15.77 1.76
CA GLN A 103 -4.50 -17.21 1.74
C GLN A 103 -4.27 -17.86 0.36
N GLY A 104 -3.86 -17.09 -0.67
CA GLY A 104 -3.70 -17.60 -2.04
C GLY A 104 -5.00 -17.88 -2.79
N ASN A 105 -6.16 -17.54 -2.21
CA ASN A 105 -7.50 -17.77 -2.75
C ASN A 105 -7.88 -16.73 -3.81
N ASN A 106 -7.07 -16.68 -4.89
CA ASN A 106 -7.11 -15.64 -5.92
C ASN A 106 -8.50 -15.46 -6.57
N MET A 107 -9.25 -16.54 -6.79
CA MET A 107 -10.61 -16.46 -7.37
C MET A 107 -11.62 -15.83 -6.41
N ALA A 108 -11.56 -16.16 -5.11
CA ALA A 108 -12.40 -15.52 -4.10
C ALA A 108 -12.02 -14.04 -3.93
N ALA A 109 -10.72 -13.71 -3.95
CA ALA A 109 -10.24 -12.34 -3.91
C ALA A 109 -10.79 -11.49 -5.06
N ARG A 110 -10.78 -12.00 -6.31
CA ARG A 110 -11.39 -11.31 -7.48
C ARG A 110 -12.86 -10.98 -7.25
N GLN A 111 -13.68 -11.96 -6.85
CA GLN A 111 -15.11 -11.73 -6.59
C GLN A 111 -15.36 -10.72 -5.46
N LEU A 112 -14.45 -10.62 -4.48
CA LEU A 112 -14.53 -9.64 -3.40
C LEU A 112 -14.10 -8.24 -3.86
N PHE A 113 -13.10 -8.12 -4.75
CA PHE A 113 -12.75 -6.85 -5.40
C PHE A 113 -13.86 -6.32 -6.32
N GLU A 114 -14.51 -7.21 -7.07
CA GLU A 114 -15.66 -6.90 -7.93
C GLU A 114 -16.83 -6.36 -7.09
N LYS A 115 -17.12 -6.99 -5.95
CA LYS A 115 -18.08 -6.47 -4.96
C LYS A 115 -17.65 -5.14 -4.33
N ALA A 116 -16.35 -4.93 -4.11
CA ALA A 116 -15.84 -3.66 -3.58
C ALA A 116 -16.06 -2.48 -4.56
N VAL A 117 -15.83 -2.67 -5.87
CA VAL A 117 -16.12 -1.63 -6.88
C VAL A 117 -17.62 -1.44 -7.08
N GLN A 118 -18.44 -2.50 -7.04
CA GLN A 118 -19.90 -2.36 -7.07
C GLN A 118 -20.45 -1.58 -5.85
N ALA A 119 -19.90 -1.85 -4.66
CA ALA A 119 -20.28 -1.21 -3.40
C ALA A 119 -19.92 0.29 -3.34
N SER A 120 -18.81 0.70 -3.96
CA SER A 120 -18.41 2.11 -4.06
C SER A 120 -17.70 2.42 -5.38
N PRO A 121 -18.44 2.64 -6.48
CA PRO A 121 -17.87 2.72 -7.84
C PRO A 121 -16.83 3.82 -8.07
N LYS A 122 -16.85 4.88 -7.25
CA LYS A 122 -15.90 6.00 -7.33
C LYS A 122 -14.71 5.88 -6.37
N ASN A 123 -14.67 4.86 -5.51
CA ASN A 123 -13.63 4.73 -4.48
C ASN A 123 -12.28 4.36 -5.10
N ARG A 124 -11.30 5.26 -4.96
CA ARG A 124 -9.93 5.08 -5.49
C ARG A 124 -9.28 3.77 -5.05
N PHE A 125 -9.49 3.35 -3.79
CA PHE A 125 -8.81 2.20 -3.19
C PHE A 125 -9.29 0.89 -3.81
N ALA A 126 -10.55 0.82 -4.24
CA ALA A 126 -11.10 -0.39 -4.87
C ALA A 126 -10.41 -0.70 -6.20
N TRP A 127 -10.35 0.31 -7.08
CA TRP A 127 -9.67 0.21 -8.37
C TRP A 127 -8.17 0.04 -8.23
N HIS A 128 -7.56 0.76 -7.29
CA HIS A 128 -6.12 0.71 -7.03
C HIS A 128 -5.67 -0.67 -6.57
N VAL A 129 -6.25 -1.19 -5.47
CA VAL A 129 -5.84 -2.47 -4.87
C VAL A 129 -6.17 -3.64 -5.80
N TRP A 130 -7.29 -3.59 -6.53
CA TRP A 130 -7.62 -4.63 -7.50
C TRP A 130 -6.69 -4.62 -8.72
N GLY A 131 -6.40 -3.46 -9.30
CA GLY A 131 -5.46 -3.34 -10.42
C GLY A 131 -4.06 -3.81 -10.04
N VAL A 132 -3.61 -3.44 -8.85
CA VAL A 132 -2.38 -3.93 -8.20
C VAL A 132 -2.37 -5.45 -8.01
N PHE A 133 -3.48 -6.04 -7.54
CA PHE A 133 -3.59 -7.49 -7.35
C PHE A 133 -3.50 -8.25 -8.68
N GLU A 134 -4.20 -7.79 -9.72
CA GLU A 134 -4.10 -8.40 -11.05
C GLU A 134 -2.68 -8.23 -11.65
N ALA A 135 -1.98 -7.12 -11.37
CA ALA A 135 -0.58 -6.94 -11.78
C ALA A 135 0.35 -7.97 -11.14
N ASN A 136 0.16 -8.25 -9.85
CA ASN A 136 0.93 -9.26 -9.12
C ASN A 136 0.66 -10.69 -9.60
N LEU A 137 -0.51 -10.96 -10.18
CA LEU A 137 -0.84 -12.23 -10.85
C LEU A 137 -0.42 -12.28 -12.32
N GLY A 138 0.26 -11.26 -12.86
CA GLY A 138 0.71 -11.20 -14.25
C GLY A 138 -0.35 -10.77 -15.26
N ASN A 139 -1.56 -10.41 -14.81
CA ASN A 139 -2.67 -9.94 -15.66
C ASN A 139 -2.50 -8.46 -16.06
N VAL A 140 -1.38 -8.12 -16.70
CA VAL A 140 -0.92 -6.75 -16.97
C VAL A 140 -1.99 -5.88 -17.65
N GLN A 141 -2.71 -6.41 -18.65
CA GLN A 141 -3.71 -5.63 -19.39
C GLN A 141 -4.92 -5.28 -18.51
N LYS A 142 -5.40 -6.23 -17.70
CA LYS A 142 -6.50 -5.99 -16.73
C LYS A 142 -6.04 -5.01 -15.66
N ALA A 143 -4.82 -5.16 -15.14
CA ALA A 143 -4.23 -4.23 -14.17
C ALA A 143 -4.16 -2.79 -14.70
N ARG A 144 -3.59 -2.61 -15.90
CA ARG A 144 -3.48 -1.31 -16.60
C ARG A 144 -4.85 -0.66 -16.76
N LYS A 145 -5.86 -1.43 -17.19
CA LYS A 145 -7.24 -0.99 -17.36
C LYS A 145 -7.89 -0.55 -16.04
N LEU A 146 -7.77 -1.35 -14.97
CA LEU A 146 -8.31 -1.03 -13.65
C LEU A 146 -7.68 0.24 -13.05
N LEU A 147 -6.35 0.42 -13.18
CA LEU A 147 -5.65 1.62 -12.73
C LEU A 147 -6.04 2.86 -13.55
N LYS A 148 -6.19 2.73 -14.87
CA LYS A 148 -6.72 3.78 -15.76
C LYS A 148 -8.13 4.23 -15.35
N ILE A 149 -9.05 3.28 -15.12
CA ILE A 149 -10.42 3.57 -14.64
C ILE A 149 -10.36 4.31 -13.29
N GLY A 150 -9.55 3.80 -12.35
CA GLY A 150 -9.35 4.45 -11.05
C GLY A 150 -8.89 5.90 -11.18
N HIS A 151 -7.91 6.17 -12.07
CA HIS A 151 -7.40 7.52 -12.34
C HIS A 151 -8.45 8.42 -13.02
N ALA A 152 -9.22 7.92 -13.98
CA ALA A 152 -10.29 8.69 -14.63
C ALA A 152 -11.36 9.16 -13.61
N LEU A 153 -11.66 8.31 -12.63
CA LEU A 153 -12.59 8.63 -11.53
C LEU A 153 -11.97 9.55 -10.47
N ASN A 154 -10.65 9.48 -10.26
CA ASN A 154 -9.91 10.21 -9.24
C ASN A 154 -8.68 10.92 -9.85
N PRO A 155 -8.88 11.92 -10.76
CA PRO A 155 -7.80 12.48 -11.59
C PRO A 155 -6.77 13.30 -10.81
N ARG A 156 -7.04 13.64 -9.54
CA ARG A 156 -6.13 14.36 -8.63
C ARG A 156 -5.30 13.43 -7.73
N ASP A 157 -5.51 12.12 -7.78
CA ASP A 157 -4.78 11.18 -6.93
C ASP A 157 -3.43 10.77 -7.55
N PRO A 158 -2.28 11.09 -6.92
CA PRO A 158 -0.97 10.67 -7.40
C PRO A 158 -0.72 9.17 -7.27
N VAL A 159 -1.39 8.47 -6.33
CA VAL A 159 -1.12 7.05 -6.03
C VAL A 159 -1.47 6.12 -7.19
N LEU A 160 -2.59 6.39 -7.86
CA LEU A 160 -3.02 5.62 -9.04
C LEU A 160 -2.02 5.78 -10.22
N LEU A 161 -1.50 7.00 -10.43
CA LEU A 161 -0.45 7.23 -11.43
C LEU A 161 0.89 6.63 -11.03
N GLN A 162 1.25 6.62 -9.74
CA GLN A 162 2.45 5.97 -9.23
C GLN A 162 2.44 4.47 -9.52
N SER A 163 1.33 3.78 -9.21
CA SER A 163 1.20 2.35 -9.49
C SER A 163 1.12 2.05 -10.99
N LEU A 164 0.49 2.92 -11.79
CA LEU A 164 0.53 2.80 -13.25
C LEU A 164 1.96 2.98 -13.78
N ALA A 165 2.71 3.98 -13.31
CA ALA A 165 4.10 4.20 -13.71
C ALA A 165 5.00 2.99 -13.42
N LEU A 166 4.85 2.37 -12.25
CA LEU A 166 5.57 1.15 -11.89
C LEU A 166 5.16 -0.07 -12.74
N LEU A 167 3.88 -0.17 -13.11
CA LEU A 167 3.40 -1.21 -14.03
C LEU A 167 3.98 -1.03 -15.45
N GLU A 168 3.96 0.19 -15.98
CA GLU A 168 4.53 0.51 -17.30
C GLU A 168 6.05 0.41 -17.32
N TYR A 169 6.74 0.67 -16.20
CA TYR A 169 8.17 0.42 -16.07
C TYR A 169 8.49 -1.08 -16.23
N LYS A 170 7.74 -1.95 -15.54
CA LYS A 170 7.97 -3.39 -15.55
C LYS A 170 7.58 -4.09 -16.87
N HIS A 171 6.62 -3.53 -17.62
CA HIS A 171 6.02 -4.22 -18.77
C HIS A 171 5.93 -3.37 -20.06
N SER A 172 6.56 -2.20 -20.13
CA SER A 172 6.58 -1.37 -21.34
C SER A 172 7.88 -0.56 -21.48
N THR A 173 7.92 0.73 -21.11
CA THR A 173 9.14 1.55 -21.28
C THR A 173 9.37 2.48 -20.09
N ALA A 174 10.65 2.67 -19.73
CA ALA A 174 11.06 3.61 -18.69
C ALA A 174 10.64 5.06 -19.02
N ASN A 175 10.62 5.45 -20.30
CA ASN A 175 10.17 6.78 -20.72
C ASN A 175 8.68 7.01 -20.45
N LEU A 176 7.82 6.00 -20.65
CA LEU A 176 6.40 6.10 -20.29
C LEU A 176 6.23 6.24 -18.77
N ALA A 177 6.97 5.45 -17.99
CA ALA A 177 6.99 5.56 -16.53
C ALA A 177 7.43 6.96 -16.05
N ARG A 178 8.49 7.53 -16.64
CA ARG A 178 8.96 8.91 -16.36
C ARG A 178 7.87 9.96 -16.58
N VAL A 179 7.12 9.88 -17.68
CA VAL A 179 6.01 10.83 -17.95
C VAL A 179 4.91 10.68 -16.89
N LEU A 180 4.57 9.45 -16.50
CA LEU A 180 3.58 9.18 -15.46
C LEU A 180 4.03 9.66 -14.07
N PHE A 181 5.30 9.44 -13.68
CA PHE A 181 5.86 9.99 -12.43
C PHE A 181 5.91 11.52 -12.44
N LYS A 182 6.31 12.13 -13.56
CA LYS A 182 6.29 13.59 -13.71
C LYS A 182 4.85 14.11 -13.51
N LYS A 183 3.85 13.49 -14.14
CA LYS A 183 2.43 13.85 -13.96
C LYS A 183 1.97 13.67 -12.51
N ALA A 184 2.32 12.57 -11.86
CA ALA A 184 1.98 12.31 -10.45
C ALA A 184 2.60 13.36 -9.51
N SER A 185 3.87 13.70 -9.72
CA SER A 185 4.59 14.71 -8.92
C SER A 185 4.10 16.15 -9.16
N THR A 186 3.53 16.45 -10.35
CA THR A 186 2.86 17.75 -10.57
C THR A 186 1.46 17.84 -9.96
N LEU A 187 0.78 16.70 -9.74
CA LEU A 187 -0.55 16.67 -9.10
C LEU A 187 -0.43 16.86 -7.58
N ASP A 188 0.50 16.16 -6.93
CA ASP A 188 0.83 16.38 -5.52
C ASP A 188 2.36 16.33 -5.31
N PRO A 189 3.03 17.50 -5.29
CA PRO A 189 4.46 17.58 -4.99
C PRO A 189 4.84 17.05 -3.60
N ARG A 190 3.89 16.95 -2.66
CA ARG A 190 4.13 16.48 -1.28
C ARG A 190 3.90 14.98 -1.11
N HIS A 191 3.44 14.26 -2.13
CA HIS A 191 3.26 12.81 -2.06
C HIS A 191 4.62 12.10 -2.19
N GLN A 192 5.35 12.04 -1.07
CA GLN A 192 6.71 11.52 -0.94
C GLN A 192 6.95 10.17 -1.65
N PRO A 193 6.04 9.16 -1.60
CA PRO A 193 6.24 7.88 -2.27
C PRO A 193 6.44 7.95 -3.80
N VAL A 194 5.91 8.96 -4.50
CA VAL A 194 6.16 9.14 -5.94
C VAL A 194 7.62 9.47 -6.22
N TRP A 195 8.22 10.36 -5.43
CA TRP A 195 9.63 10.74 -5.58
C TRP A 195 10.57 9.57 -5.27
N ILE A 196 10.24 8.75 -4.27
CA ILE A 196 10.99 7.54 -3.92
C ILE A 196 10.89 6.51 -5.06
N ALA A 197 9.68 6.23 -5.55
CA ALA A 197 9.46 5.27 -6.63
C ALA A 197 10.15 5.69 -7.94
N TRP A 198 10.11 6.99 -8.28
CA TRP A 198 10.81 7.53 -9.44
C TRP A 198 12.33 7.47 -9.25
N GLY A 199 12.86 7.85 -8.08
CA GLY A 199 14.30 7.75 -7.78
C GLY A 199 14.83 6.31 -7.88
N TRP A 200 14.03 5.32 -7.47
CA TRP A 200 14.36 3.90 -7.65
C TRP A 200 14.38 3.50 -9.14
N VAL A 201 13.42 3.96 -9.94
CA VAL A 201 13.41 3.70 -11.40
C VAL A 201 14.63 4.32 -12.07
N GLU A 202 14.95 5.59 -11.79
CA GLU A 202 16.15 6.22 -12.39
C GLU A 202 17.44 5.53 -11.96
N TRP A 203 17.53 5.05 -10.72
CA TRP A 203 18.68 4.25 -10.27
C TRP A 203 18.78 2.93 -11.05
N LYS A 204 17.68 2.21 -11.28
CA LYS A 204 17.67 0.97 -12.06
C LYS A 204 18.08 1.18 -13.52
N GLU A 205 17.72 2.34 -14.11
CA GLU A 205 18.17 2.76 -15.44
C GLU A 205 19.61 3.32 -15.47
N GLY A 206 20.32 3.35 -14.33
CA GLY A 206 21.71 3.85 -14.23
C GLY A 206 21.87 5.36 -14.06
N ASN A 207 20.78 6.14 -14.02
CA ASN A 207 20.79 7.59 -13.89
C ASN A 207 21.01 8.06 -12.44
N ILE A 208 22.17 7.71 -11.88
CA ILE A 208 22.58 7.91 -10.48
C ILE A 208 22.41 9.35 -9.99
N SER A 209 22.74 10.36 -10.82
CA SER A 209 22.61 11.78 -10.48
C SER A 209 21.14 12.16 -10.22
N THR A 210 20.25 11.84 -11.17
CA THR A 210 18.81 12.12 -11.04
C THR A 210 18.18 11.33 -9.90
N ALA A 211 18.61 10.08 -9.65
CA ALA A 211 18.15 9.29 -8.52
C ALA A 211 18.45 9.98 -7.17
N ARG A 212 19.67 10.51 -7.00
CA ARG A 212 20.06 11.31 -5.82
C ARG A 212 19.18 12.55 -5.65
N GLU A 213 18.95 13.32 -6.72
CA GLU A 213 18.07 14.50 -6.66
C GLU A 213 16.63 14.14 -6.27
N LEU A 214 16.11 13.03 -6.80
CA LEU A 214 14.74 12.56 -6.51
C LEU A 214 14.62 12.09 -5.04
N TYR A 215 15.63 11.38 -4.51
CA TYR A 215 15.68 11.04 -3.09
C TYR A 215 15.86 12.27 -2.18
N GLN A 216 16.67 13.26 -2.58
CA GLN A 216 16.81 14.51 -1.84
C GLN A 216 15.49 15.30 -1.82
N LYS A 217 14.77 15.37 -2.95
CA LYS A 217 13.41 15.94 -3.03
C LYS A 217 12.44 15.20 -2.10
N ALA A 218 12.44 13.86 -2.14
CA ALA A 218 11.63 13.05 -1.24
C ALA A 218 11.87 13.40 0.24
N LEU A 219 13.13 13.54 0.66
CA LEU A 219 13.50 13.84 2.05
C LEU A 219 13.27 15.30 2.46
N SER A 220 13.19 16.23 1.52
CA SER A 220 12.84 17.64 1.80
C SER A 220 11.35 17.85 2.13
N ILE A 221 10.48 16.88 1.82
CA ILE A 221 9.05 16.94 2.12
C ILE A 221 8.81 16.60 3.59
N ASP A 222 9.32 15.45 4.02
CA ASP A 222 9.25 14.96 5.39
C ASP A 222 10.42 13.99 5.62
N SER A 223 11.19 14.22 6.69
CA SER A 223 12.34 13.40 7.08
C SER A 223 12.03 12.40 8.20
N ALA A 224 10.85 12.47 8.82
CA ALA A 224 10.47 11.70 10.01
C ALA A 224 9.42 10.60 9.74
N THR A 225 8.74 10.62 8.59
CA THR A 225 7.80 9.54 8.22
C THR A 225 8.54 8.26 7.80
N GLU A 226 7.91 7.09 7.97
CA GLU A 226 8.48 5.79 7.62
C GLU A 226 8.89 5.66 6.13
N SER A 227 8.22 6.37 5.22
CA SER A 227 8.65 6.51 3.83
C SER A 227 10.01 7.21 3.69
N ALA A 228 10.34 8.16 4.57
CA ALA A 228 11.66 8.78 4.62
C ALA A 228 12.74 7.78 5.05
N ALA A 229 12.46 6.92 6.03
CA ALA A 229 13.36 5.81 6.40
C ALA A 229 13.61 4.86 5.22
N ARG A 230 12.53 4.44 4.52
CA ARG A 230 12.63 3.63 3.29
C ARG A 230 13.42 4.34 2.19
N CYS A 231 13.27 5.66 2.03
CA CYS A 231 14.06 6.46 1.08
C CYS A 231 15.55 6.48 1.45
N LEU A 232 15.89 6.67 2.73
CA LEU A 232 17.26 6.66 3.24
C LEU A 232 17.91 5.28 3.07
N GLN A 233 17.16 4.20 3.29
CA GLN A 233 17.61 2.84 3.04
C GLN A 233 17.87 2.59 1.55
N ALA A 234 16.93 2.95 0.67
CA ALA A 234 17.10 2.81 -0.79
C ALA A 234 18.29 3.64 -1.32
N TRP A 235 18.47 4.86 -0.83
CA TRP A 235 19.63 5.70 -1.16
C TRP A 235 20.94 5.11 -0.59
N GLY A 236 20.91 4.55 0.63
CA GLY A 236 22.07 3.84 1.20
C GLY A 236 22.56 2.68 0.33
N VAL A 237 21.64 1.86 -0.20
CA VAL A 237 21.99 0.78 -1.13
C VAL A 237 22.46 1.32 -2.49
N LEU A 238 21.91 2.43 -3.00
CA LEU A 238 22.45 3.13 -4.18
C LEU A 238 23.92 3.54 -3.94
N GLU A 239 24.24 4.22 -2.84
CA GLU A 239 25.61 4.65 -2.56
C GLU A 239 26.56 3.47 -2.33
N GLN A 240 26.10 2.37 -1.71
CA GLN A 240 26.86 1.11 -1.61
C GLN A 240 27.23 0.57 -3.00
N ARG A 241 26.26 0.48 -3.93
CA ARG A 241 26.51 -0.01 -5.30
C ARG A 241 27.43 0.91 -6.12
N VAL A 242 27.48 2.20 -5.80
CA VAL A 242 28.39 3.18 -6.43
C VAL A 242 29.78 3.17 -5.79
N GLY A 243 29.98 2.50 -4.64
CA GLY A 243 31.25 2.48 -3.89
C GLY A 243 31.40 3.63 -2.88
N ASN A 244 30.37 4.44 -2.66
CA ASN A 244 30.34 5.54 -1.69
C ASN A 244 30.00 5.03 -0.26
N LEU A 245 30.80 4.08 0.22
CA LEU A 245 30.56 3.33 1.46
C LEU A 245 30.37 4.22 2.70
N SER A 246 31.10 5.35 2.77
CA SER A 246 30.99 6.31 3.88
C SER A 246 29.65 7.05 3.89
N ALA A 247 29.06 7.31 2.71
CA ALA A 247 27.71 7.85 2.60
C ALA A 247 26.65 6.78 2.91
N ALA A 248 26.82 5.56 2.39
CA ALA A 248 25.93 4.42 2.67
C ALA A 248 25.76 4.17 4.18
N ARG A 249 26.88 4.09 4.93
CA ARG A 249 26.86 3.95 6.41
C ARG A 249 26.08 5.08 7.11
N ARG A 250 26.24 6.33 6.66
CA ARG A 250 25.48 7.48 7.22
C ARG A 250 24.00 7.35 6.93
N LEU A 251 23.63 7.00 5.69
CA LEU A 251 22.24 6.86 5.25
C LEU A 251 21.52 5.71 5.99
N PHE A 252 22.17 4.56 6.19
CA PHE A 252 21.62 3.48 7.01
C PHE A 252 21.41 3.89 8.47
N ARG A 253 22.39 4.58 9.09
CA ARG A 253 22.22 5.11 10.45
C ARG A 253 21.08 6.12 10.54
N SER A 254 20.95 7.03 9.56
CA SER A 254 19.83 7.97 9.48
C SER A 254 18.48 7.27 9.31
N SER A 255 18.41 6.20 8.48
CA SER A 255 17.20 5.38 8.35
C SER A 255 16.80 4.74 9.68
N LEU A 256 17.76 4.15 10.40
CA LEU A 256 17.51 3.50 11.71
C LEU A 256 17.17 4.50 12.82
N ASN A 257 17.62 5.75 12.73
CA ASN A 257 17.17 6.81 13.65
C ASN A 257 15.69 7.16 13.45
N VAL A 258 15.12 6.96 12.25
CA VAL A 258 13.70 7.21 11.93
C VAL A 258 12.86 5.95 12.17
N ASN A 259 13.35 4.77 11.76
CA ASN A 259 12.73 3.48 12.00
C ASN A 259 13.75 2.44 12.50
N SER A 260 13.95 2.41 13.82
CA SER A 260 14.89 1.50 14.49
C SER A 260 14.52 0.02 14.36
N GLN A 261 13.24 -0.29 14.14
CA GLN A 261 12.75 -1.67 14.00
C GLN A 261 12.94 -2.26 12.59
N SER A 262 13.48 -1.49 11.64
CA SER A 262 13.62 -1.90 10.24
C SER A 262 14.64 -3.03 10.05
N TYR A 263 14.17 -4.28 10.13
CA TYR A 263 14.98 -5.48 9.86
C TYR A 263 15.76 -5.39 8.55
N VAL A 264 15.10 -4.94 7.48
CA VAL A 264 15.70 -4.78 6.15
C VAL A 264 16.90 -3.82 6.22
N THR A 265 16.76 -2.67 6.88
CA THR A 265 17.86 -1.70 7.01
C THR A 265 19.03 -2.30 7.79
N TRP A 266 18.76 -2.93 8.93
CA TRP A 266 19.78 -3.61 9.75
C TRP A 266 20.54 -4.69 8.95
N MET A 267 19.84 -5.56 8.22
CA MET A 267 20.46 -6.61 7.42
C MET A 267 21.24 -6.04 6.23
N THR A 268 20.72 -5.00 5.54
CA THR A 268 21.47 -4.36 4.44
C THR A 268 22.74 -3.67 4.92
N TRP A 269 22.76 -3.13 6.15
CA TRP A 269 23.98 -2.57 6.74
C TRP A 269 24.95 -3.68 7.19
N ALA A 270 24.47 -4.77 7.78
CA ALA A 270 25.33 -5.92 8.09
C ALA A 270 25.98 -6.49 6.82
N GLN A 271 25.22 -6.63 5.73
CA GLN A 271 25.75 -7.05 4.42
C GLN A 271 26.81 -6.08 3.89
N LEU A 272 26.59 -4.76 3.99
CA LEU A 272 27.59 -3.76 3.61
C LEU A 272 28.93 -3.93 4.36
N GLU A 273 28.90 -4.28 5.65
CA GLU A 273 30.14 -4.50 6.41
C GLU A 273 30.79 -5.85 6.07
N GLU A 274 30.00 -6.89 5.79
CA GLU A 274 30.48 -8.20 5.33
C GLU A 274 31.12 -8.13 3.93
N ASP A 275 30.49 -7.40 2.98
CA ASP A 275 31.04 -7.07 1.66
C ASP A 275 32.39 -6.31 1.74
N GLN A 276 32.72 -5.75 2.91
CA GLN A 276 33.98 -5.03 3.19
C GLN A 276 34.98 -5.88 3.99
N GLY A 277 34.67 -7.14 4.28
CA GLY A 277 35.49 -8.03 5.11
C GLY A 277 35.37 -7.80 6.62
N ASN A 278 34.52 -6.88 7.07
CA ASN A 278 34.34 -6.55 8.49
C ASN A 278 33.35 -7.50 9.17
N SER A 279 33.60 -8.82 9.11
CA SER A 279 32.66 -9.86 9.60
C SER A 279 32.22 -9.64 11.06
N ILE A 280 33.16 -9.33 11.96
CA ILE A 280 32.90 -9.03 13.38
C ILE A 280 31.84 -7.91 13.52
N ARG A 281 31.99 -6.83 12.74
CA ARG A 281 31.07 -5.69 12.76
C ARG A 281 29.70 -6.04 12.16
N ALA A 282 29.66 -6.91 11.16
CA ALA A 282 28.40 -7.41 10.60
C ALA A 282 27.63 -8.25 11.64
N GLU A 283 28.33 -9.08 12.43
CA GLU A 283 27.76 -9.82 13.56
C GLU A 283 27.29 -8.90 14.70
N GLU A 284 28.08 -7.89 15.08
CA GLU A 284 27.66 -6.85 16.03
C GLU A 284 26.34 -6.18 15.60
N ILE A 285 26.24 -5.76 14.34
CA ILE A 285 25.05 -5.12 13.76
C ILE A 285 23.84 -6.07 13.79
N ARG A 286 24.03 -7.36 13.49
CA ARG A 286 22.98 -8.40 13.60
C ARG A 286 22.53 -8.58 15.06
N ASN A 287 23.47 -8.66 15.98
CA ASN A 287 23.21 -8.85 17.41
C ASN A 287 22.50 -7.65 18.03
N LEU A 288 22.87 -6.41 17.66
CA LEU A 288 22.19 -5.19 18.08
C LEU A 288 20.72 -5.16 17.64
N TYR A 289 20.40 -5.61 16.42
CA TYR A 289 19.01 -5.75 15.98
C TYR A 289 18.23 -6.74 16.87
N PHE A 290 18.82 -7.89 17.21
CA PHE A 290 18.15 -8.86 18.08
C PHE A 290 18.00 -8.35 19.52
N GLN A 291 18.98 -7.64 20.07
CA GLN A 291 18.91 -7.01 21.40
C GLN A 291 17.80 -5.96 21.46
N GLN A 292 17.78 -5.00 20.52
CA GLN A 292 16.70 -4.02 20.40
C GLN A 292 15.35 -4.72 20.24
N ARG A 293 15.29 -5.79 19.46
CA ARG A 293 14.05 -6.56 19.31
C ARG A 293 13.64 -7.24 20.62
N THR A 294 14.54 -7.82 21.41
CA THR A 294 14.17 -8.44 22.69
C THR A 294 13.68 -7.40 23.71
N GLU A 295 14.32 -6.24 23.81
CA GLU A 295 13.88 -5.14 24.68
C GLU A 295 12.52 -4.56 24.23
N VAL A 296 12.30 -4.47 22.92
CA VAL A 296 11.06 -3.92 22.33
C VAL A 296 9.96 -4.99 22.17
N VAL A 297 10.25 -6.27 22.35
CA VAL A 297 9.25 -7.37 22.33
C VAL A 297 8.31 -7.28 23.52
N ASP A 298 8.72 -6.67 24.63
CA ASP A 298 7.86 -6.42 25.79
C ASP A 298 6.85 -5.27 25.55
N ASP A 299 7.09 -4.33 24.62
CA ASP A 299 6.24 -3.13 24.45
C ASP A 299 5.68 -2.85 23.03
N ALA A 300 6.38 -3.15 21.92
CA ALA A 300 5.98 -2.67 20.59
C ALA A 300 6.10 -3.65 19.39
N SER A 301 6.52 -4.90 19.58
CA SER A 301 6.70 -5.86 18.47
C SER A 301 5.44 -6.24 17.67
N TRP A 302 4.23 -5.80 18.08
CA TRP A 302 2.98 -6.01 17.34
C TRP A 302 2.47 -4.78 16.57
N VAL A 303 3.08 -3.59 16.80
CA VAL A 303 2.51 -2.31 16.34
C VAL A 303 3.08 -1.83 14.99
N THR A 304 4.30 -2.21 14.61
CA THR A 304 4.87 -1.82 13.31
C THR A 304 4.29 -2.62 12.15
N GLY A 305 4.07 -3.93 12.33
CA GLY A 305 3.27 -4.73 11.40
C GLY A 305 1.79 -4.35 11.33
N PHE A 306 1.28 -3.55 12.27
CA PHE A 306 -0.13 -3.12 12.31
C PHE A 306 -0.48 -2.12 11.19
N LEU A 307 0.48 -1.26 10.80
CA LEU A 307 0.27 -0.20 9.81
C LEU A 307 0.58 -0.65 8.37
N ASP A 308 1.60 -1.50 8.17
CA ASP A 308 1.94 -2.06 6.84
C ASP A 308 0.77 -2.90 6.25
N ILE A 309 -0.04 -3.56 7.10
CA ILE A 309 -1.27 -4.26 6.68
C ILE A 309 -2.31 -3.31 6.04
N ILE A 310 -2.32 -2.04 6.42
CA ILE A 310 -3.34 -1.05 6.03
C ILE A 310 -2.95 -0.29 4.75
N ASP A 311 -1.69 -0.34 4.33
CA ASP A 311 -1.26 0.24 3.05
C ASP A 311 -0.92 -0.85 2.01
N PRO A 312 -1.92 -1.45 1.34
CA PRO A 312 -1.70 -2.42 0.26
C PRO A 312 -0.96 -1.83 -0.95
N ALA A 313 -0.77 -0.50 -1.02
CA ALA A 313 0.15 0.12 -1.98
C ALA A 313 1.61 -0.27 -1.68
N LEU A 314 2.01 -0.31 -0.40
CA LEU A 314 3.38 -0.59 0.00
C LEU A 314 3.76 -2.05 -0.19
N ASP A 315 2.96 -3.01 0.26
CA ASP A 315 3.26 -4.45 0.11
C ASP A 315 3.23 -4.90 -1.35
N SER A 316 2.37 -4.31 -2.16
CA SER A 316 2.40 -4.54 -3.60
C SER A 316 3.62 -3.93 -4.25
N ILE A 317 4.01 -2.69 -3.89
CA ILE A 317 5.27 -2.10 -4.34
C ILE A 317 6.45 -2.99 -3.93
N LYS A 318 6.55 -3.48 -2.68
CA LYS A 318 7.62 -4.40 -2.25
C LYS A 318 7.76 -5.62 -3.18
N ARG A 319 6.64 -6.25 -3.57
CA ARG A 319 6.59 -7.39 -4.51
C ARG A 319 6.88 -6.98 -5.96
N LEU A 320 6.40 -5.82 -6.40
CA LEU A 320 6.58 -5.33 -7.77
C LEU A 320 8.03 -4.87 -8.03
N LEU A 321 8.69 -4.31 -7.00
CA LEU A 321 10.11 -3.93 -6.98
C LEU A 321 11.06 -5.13 -6.82
N ASN A 322 10.53 -6.35 -6.62
CA ASN A 322 11.26 -7.61 -6.51
C ASN A 322 12.36 -7.59 -5.43
N LEU A 323 12.05 -7.03 -4.26
CA LEU A 323 12.98 -6.90 -3.12
C LEU A 323 13.10 -8.18 -2.26
N GLU A 324 12.29 -9.20 -2.53
CA GLU A 324 12.34 -10.51 -1.85
C GLU A 324 13.00 -11.57 -2.75
N GLN A 325 14.33 -11.56 -2.82
CA GLN A 325 15.14 -12.72 -3.20
C GLN A 325 16.26 -12.94 -2.18
N ASP A 326 15.90 -13.07 -0.90
CA ASP A 326 16.84 -13.51 0.14
C ASP A 326 17.09 -15.03 0.04
N PRO A 327 18.34 -15.49 -0.19
CA PRO A 327 18.65 -16.92 -0.25
C PRO A 327 18.41 -17.66 1.08
N TYR A 328 18.38 -16.93 2.20
CA TYR A 328 18.43 -17.45 3.56
C TYR A 328 17.14 -18.17 4.04
N ILE A 329 16.02 -17.99 3.33
CA ILE A 329 14.77 -18.70 3.65
C ILE A 329 14.84 -20.16 3.19
N LYS A 330 15.45 -20.42 2.01
CA LYS A 330 15.62 -21.79 1.47
C LYS A 330 16.48 -22.69 2.37
N THR A 331 17.49 -22.14 3.03
CA THR A 331 18.35 -22.90 3.96
C THR A 331 17.59 -23.37 5.21
N ARG A 332 16.56 -22.64 5.67
CA ARG A 332 15.83 -23.02 6.88
C ARG A 332 14.81 -24.14 6.64
N GLU A 333 14.30 -24.27 5.43
CA GLU A 333 13.43 -25.38 5.01
C GLU A 333 14.25 -26.65 4.72
N SER A 334 15.41 -26.52 4.08
CA SER A 334 16.28 -27.67 3.77
C SER A 334 17.01 -28.26 4.97
N ILE A 335 17.23 -27.48 6.05
CA ILE A 335 17.77 -27.98 7.33
C ILE A 335 16.70 -28.70 8.17
N LYS A 336 15.41 -28.29 8.08
CA LYS A 336 14.31 -28.97 8.79
C LYS A 336 13.96 -30.35 8.23
N ASN A 337 14.31 -30.62 6.97
CA ASN A 337 14.06 -31.91 6.32
C ASN A 337 15.26 -32.88 6.38
N LYS A 338 16.21 -32.67 7.31
CA LYS A 338 17.41 -33.50 7.49
C LYS A 338 17.75 -33.77 8.97
N SER A 339 16.87 -34.48 9.67
CA SER A 339 17.18 -35.12 10.96
C SER A 339 16.15 -36.22 11.29
N GLY A 340 16.60 -37.48 11.44
CA GLY A 340 15.77 -38.69 11.65
C GLY A 340 15.50 -39.42 10.32
N ASP A 341 16.40 -40.30 9.83
CA ASP A 341 16.63 -41.70 10.26
C ASP A 341 15.50 -42.62 9.77
N SER A 342 15.67 -43.32 8.64
CA SER A 342 16.07 -44.76 8.52
C SER A 342 14.99 -45.70 9.11
N GLU A 343 14.31 -46.60 8.38
CA GLU A 343 14.71 -47.52 7.30
C GLU A 343 13.47 -47.88 6.40
N SER A 344 13.50 -48.67 5.31
CA SER A 344 14.53 -49.42 4.54
C SER A 344 14.11 -49.58 3.04
N ASN A 345 14.83 -50.40 2.28
CA ASN A 345 14.69 -50.71 0.84
C ASN A 345 13.53 -51.66 0.46
N ILE A 346 13.03 -51.56 -0.78
CA ILE A 346 13.16 -52.55 -1.89
C ILE A 346 12.24 -52.16 -3.07
N ASP A 347 12.82 -51.94 -4.26
CA ASP A 347 12.46 -52.34 -5.64
C ASP A 347 10.97 -52.46 -6.10
N GLU A 348 10.57 -52.24 -7.37
CA GLU A 348 11.29 -52.08 -8.65
C GLU A 348 10.37 -51.51 -9.78
N LYS A 349 10.99 -51.15 -10.92
CA LYS A 349 10.43 -51.10 -12.31
C LYS A 349 9.38 -50.02 -12.67
N LEU A 350 9.78 -49.02 -13.50
CA LEU A 350 9.67 -48.97 -14.99
C LEU A 350 8.19 -48.91 -15.46
N ILE A 351 7.73 -47.93 -16.26
CA ILE A 351 8.14 -47.63 -17.65
C ILE A 351 7.84 -46.14 -17.99
N GLY A 352 8.61 -45.55 -18.90
CA GLY A 352 8.20 -44.42 -19.75
C GLY A 352 8.73 -44.64 -21.18
N PRO A 353 8.73 -43.65 -22.09
CA PRO A 353 7.99 -42.37 -22.11
C PRO A 353 7.19 -42.17 -23.43
N SER A 354 6.40 -41.10 -23.54
CA SER A 354 6.12 -40.49 -24.85
C SER A 354 5.75 -39.00 -24.73
N SER A 355 6.06 -38.25 -25.78
CA SER A 355 6.05 -36.80 -25.84
C SER A 355 4.97 -36.24 -26.76
N SER A 356 4.26 -35.21 -26.32
CA SER A 356 3.67 -34.16 -27.18
C SER A 356 3.50 -32.91 -26.31
N HIS A 357 4.28 -31.86 -26.59
CA HIS A 357 3.89 -30.72 -27.41
C HIS A 357 2.81 -29.83 -26.76
N TYR A 358 3.24 -28.61 -26.46
CA TYR A 358 2.41 -27.51 -26.00
C TYR A 358 1.29 -27.21 -27.00
N ASP A 359 0.08 -27.02 -26.51
CA ASP A 359 -0.84 -26.06 -27.13
C ASP A 359 -1.59 -25.27 -26.05
N GLY A 360 -1.77 -23.98 -26.31
CA GLY A 360 -2.26 -23.03 -25.33
C GLY A 360 -3.78 -22.90 -25.37
N ASN A 361 -4.48 -23.21 -24.28
CA ASN A 361 -5.84 -22.72 -24.04
C ASN A 361 -6.20 -22.77 -22.55
N ALA A 362 -5.68 -21.82 -21.78
CA ALA A 362 -6.17 -21.55 -20.43
C ALA A 362 -7.55 -20.87 -20.53
N LYS A 363 -8.61 -21.68 -20.60
CA LYS A 363 -9.99 -21.18 -20.55
C LYS A 363 -10.22 -20.41 -19.25
N GLU A 364 -10.43 -19.10 -19.37
CA GLU A 364 -10.90 -18.27 -18.26
C GLU A 364 -12.29 -18.77 -17.84
N PHE A 365 -12.38 -19.39 -16.66
CA PHE A 365 -13.66 -19.52 -15.97
C PHE A 365 -14.06 -18.12 -15.47
N GLY A 366 -14.76 -17.40 -16.34
CA GLY A 366 -15.08 -15.99 -16.16
C GLY A 366 -15.87 -15.72 -14.89
N SER A 367 -15.54 -14.61 -14.24
CA SER A 367 -16.56 -13.90 -13.45
C SER A 367 -17.61 -13.35 -14.42
N GLU A 368 -18.88 -13.42 -14.01
CA GLU A 368 -20.02 -12.82 -14.72
C GLU A 368 -19.95 -11.27 -14.70
N PHE A 369 -19.01 -10.68 -13.96
CA PHE A 369 -18.83 -9.24 -13.88
C PHE A 369 -18.00 -8.68 -15.05
N ASP A 370 -18.67 -8.22 -16.10
CA ASP A 370 -18.05 -7.38 -17.12
C ASP A 370 -17.77 -5.97 -16.60
N VAL A 371 -16.48 -5.65 -16.48
CA VAL A 371 -15.97 -4.33 -16.10
C VAL A 371 -16.35 -3.25 -17.12
N ASP A 372 -16.41 -3.57 -18.42
CA ASP A 372 -16.70 -2.56 -19.45
C ASP A 372 -18.15 -2.12 -19.43
N SER A 373 -19.09 -3.08 -19.42
CA SER A 373 -20.51 -2.79 -19.27
C SER A 373 -20.79 -2.05 -17.96
N PHE A 374 -20.17 -2.48 -16.84
CA PHE A 374 -20.31 -1.77 -15.56
C PHE A 374 -19.81 -0.32 -15.61
N VAL A 375 -18.62 -0.07 -16.16
CA VAL A 375 -18.05 1.29 -16.25
C VAL A 375 -18.84 2.17 -17.22
N LYS A 376 -19.33 1.61 -18.33
CA LYS A 376 -20.17 2.32 -19.30
C LYS A 376 -21.53 2.70 -18.71
N GLU A 377 -22.22 1.76 -18.06
CA GLU A 377 -23.58 1.97 -17.53
C GLU A 377 -23.63 2.75 -16.22
N ARG A 378 -22.72 2.46 -15.27
CA ARG A 378 -22.77 3.02 -13.91
C ARG A 378 -21.89 4.25 -13.71
N LEU A 379 -20.88 4.45 -14.55
CA LEU A 379 -19.94 5.56 -14.44
C LEU A 379 -19.95 6.51 -15.64
N SER A 380 -20.67 6.16 -16.72
CA SER A 380 -20.72 6.93 -17.98
C SER A 380 -19.35 7.20 -18.59
N LEU A 381 -18.37 6.31 -18.32
CA LEU A 381 -17.03 6.37 -18.88
C LEU A 381 -16.91 5.31 -19.99
N ASP A 382 -16.35 5.69 -21.14
CA ASP A 382 -15.98 4.73 -22.18
C ASP A 382 -14.59 4.20 -21.86
N ALA A 383 -14.52 2.98 -21.30
CA ALA A 383 -13.28 2.35 -20.86
C ALA A 383 -12.20 2.27 -21.97
N ASN A 384 -12.63 2.17 -23.23
CA ASN A 384 -11.76 2.11 -24.40
C ASN A 384 -11.22 3.48 -24.84
N ARG A 385 -11.76 4.58 -24.29
CA ARG A 385 -11.25 5.96 -24.47
C ARG A 385 -10.49 6.47 -23.25
N ILE A 386 -10.33 5.66 -22.19
CA ILE A 386 -9.50 6.02 -21.04
C ILE A 386 -8.03 5.78 -21.41
N ASP A 387 -7.52 6.61 -22.31
CA ASP A 387 -6.10 6.86 -22.38
C ASP A 387 -5.73 8.00 -21.43
N VAL A 388 -4.60 7.80 -20.74
CA VAL A 388 -3.98 8.92 -20.04
C VAL A 388 -3.56 9.87 -21.15
N GLN A 389 -4.17 11.05 -21.23
CA GLN A 389 -3.59 12.14 -22.01
C GLN A 389 -2.20 12.43 -21.42
N LEU A 390 -1.19 11.93 -22.13
CA LEU A 390 0.24 12.06 -21.87
C LEU A 390 0.77 13.26 -22.67
N GLU A 391 -0.01 14.34 -22.71
CA GLU A 391 0.42 15.58 -23.36
C GLU A 391 1.61 16.15 -22.60
N ILE A 392 2.76 16.16 -23.27
CA ILE A 392 3.92 16.94 -22.88
C ILE A 392 3.49 18.40 -23.03
N SER A 393 3.07 19.04 -21.94
CA SER A 393 2.66 20.44 -21.91
C SER A 393 3.87 21.38 -22.04
N GLY A 394 4.47 21.37 -23.24
CA GLY A 394 5.50 22.28 -23.70
C GLY A 394 4.92 23.47 -24.49
N SER A 395 3.91 24.16 -23.95
CA SER A 395 3.53 25.52 -24.35
C SER A 395 2.36 26.06 -23.48
N PRO A 396 2.40 27.32 -23.00
CA PRO A 396 1.28 27.92 -22.30
C PRO A 396 0.30 28.57 -23.30
N ALA A 397 -0.82 27.91 -23.58
CA ALA A 397 -1.93 28.49 -24.36
C ALA A 397 -3.01 29.07 -23.42
N PRO A 398 -3.63 30.22 -23.75
CA PRO A 398 -4.34 31.04 -22.76
C PRO A 398 -5.78 30.58 -22.47
N TRP A 399 -6.15 30.66 -21.20
CA TRP A 399 -7.50 30.40 -20.70
C TRP A 399 -8.53 31.38 -21.30
N ARG A 400 -9.33 30.96 -22.28
CA ARG A 400 -10.54 31.68 -22.69
C ARG A 400 -11.70 31.33 -21.76
N ALA A 401 -11.87 32.11 -20.69
CA ALA A 401 -13.06 32.06 -19.86
C ALA A 401 -14.31 32.46 -20.68
N ARG A 402 -15.31 31.57 -20.74
CA ARG A 402 -16.63 31.89 -21.30
C ARG A 402 -17.48 32.59 -20.24
N LEU A 403 -17.63 33.91 -20.36
CA LEU A 403 -18.65 34.67 -19.61
C LEU A 403 -20.04 34.36 -20.18
N PRO A 404 -21.06 34.08 -19.35
CA PRO A 404 -22.43 33.99 -19.82
C PRO A 404 -22.97 35.39 -20.16
N ARG A 405 -23.49 35.55 -21.37
CA ARG A 405 -24.31 36.72 -21.72
C ARG A 405 -25.64 36.63 -20.98
N ASN A 406 -26.05 37.72 -20.34
CA ASN A 406 -27.43 38.19 -20.41
C ASN A 406 -27.46 39.71 -20.28
N ILE A 407 -28.41 40.33 -20.97
CA ILE A 407 -28.43 41.75 -21.30
C ILE A 407 -29.53 42.44 -20.49
N TRP A 408 -29.20 43.54 -19.80
CA TRP A 408 -30.08 44.70 -19.70
C TRP A 408 -29.32 45.96 -19.27
N MET A 409 -29.51 47.06 -20.01
CA MET A 409 -29.12 48.42 -19.61
C MET A 409 -30.39 49.25 -19.39
N PRO A 410 -30.30 50.30 -18.56
CA PRO A 410 -30.81 51.61 -18.96
C PRO A 410 -29.72 52.69 -18.93
N GLU A 411 -29.96 53.80 -19.61
CA GLU A 411 -28.94 54.77 -20.00
C GLU A 411 -28.60 55.87 -18.98
N ARG A 412 -27.34 56.32 -19.06
CA ARG A 412 -26.81 57.68 -18.84
C ARG A 412 -27.58 58.66 -17.92
N ARG A 413 -26.91 59.09 -16.85
CA ARG A 413 -26.78 60.52 -16.49
C ARG A 413 -25.33 60.89 -16.15
N GLN A 414 -25.05 62.20 -16.14
CA GLN A 414 -23.74 62.79 -16.44
C GLN A 414 -22.85 63.06 -15.23
N ALA A 415 -21.59 63.34 -15.56
CA ALA A 415 -20.48 63.85 -14.76
C ALA A 415 -20.78 64.73 -13.54
N THR A 416 -19.98 64.54 -12.48
CA THR A 416 -19.35 65.63 -11.73
C THR A 416 -17.97 65.21 -11.22
N THR A 417 -16.97 66.03 -11.53
CA THR A 417 -15.60 65.99 -10.98
C THR A 417 -15.54 66.61 -9.59
N PHE A 418 -14.74 66.06 -8.67
CA PHE A 418 -14.12 66.85 -7.60
C PHE A 418 -12.67 66.38 -7.31
N PRO A 419 -11.75 67.29 -6.95
CA PRO A 419 -10.32 67.02 -6.94
C PRO A 419 -9.78 66.57 -5.58
N LYS A 420 -8.50 66.17 -5.58
CA LYS A 420 -7.69 65.98 -4.37
C LYS A 420 -7.55 67.31 -3.60
N SER A 421 -7.62 67.24 -2.28
CA SER A 421 -6.90 68.13 -1.37
C SER A 421 -6.16 67.25 -0.37
N GLY A 422 -4.90 67.58 -0.11
CA GLY A 422 -4.12 66.98 0.96
C GLY A 422 -3.55 68.08 1.84
N ILE A 423 -3.37 67.74 3.12
CA ILE A 423 -2.23 68.12 3.96
C ILE A 423 -1.82 66.84 4.67
#